data_AF-A0A931SJX6-F1
#
_entry.id   AF-A0A931SJX6-F1
#
_cell.length_a   1.000
_cell.length_b   1.000
_cell.length_c   1.000
_cell.angle_alpha   90.00
_cell.angle_beta   90.00
_cell.angle_gamma   90.00
#
_symmetry.space_group_name_H-M   'P 1'
#
loop_
_entity.id
_entity.type
_entity.pdbx_description
1 polymer ?
#
loop_
_entity_poly.entity_id
_entity_poly.type
_entity_poly.pdbx_seq_one_letter_code
_entity_poly.pdbx_strand_id
1 'polypeptide(L)' 'MKRSKLTHHFLSGREFTAQEIQDIQETIDWCGLNWHELVQTICEHLDWVTPAGQYKVTSCTKALRVLEAKGLL' A
#
# COMPACT_ATOMS: atom_id res chain seq x y z
N MET A 1 3.20 28.62 12.41
CA MET A 1 2.52 27.70 11.46
C MET A 1 3.40 26.46 11.31
N LYS A 2 3.12 25.36 12.01
CA LYS A 2 3.96 24.15 11.97
C LYS A 2 3.71 23.48 10.61
N ARG A 3 4.74 23.41 9.75
CA ARG A 3 4.69 22.56 8.56
C ARG A 3 4.55 21.12 9.05
N SER A 4 3.39 20.52 8.84
CA SER A 4 3.23 19.07 8.93
C SER A 4 4.33 18.45 8.07
N LYS A 5 5.21 17.62 8.66
CA LYS A 5 6.13 16.82 7.87
C LYS A 5 5.27 15.81 7.12
N LEU A 6 5.09 16.00 5.82
CA LEU A 6 4.56 14.96 4.94
C LEU A 6 5.49 13.75 5.11
N THR A 7 4.98 12.72 5.78
CA THR A 7 5.78 11.53 6.10
C THR A 7 5.61 10.59 4.93
N HIS A 8 6.53 10.71 3.98
CA HIS A 8 6.57 9.85 2.83
C HIS A 8 7.30 8.56 3.16
N HIS A 9 6.72 7.41 2.81
CA HIS A 9 7.32 6.10 3.08
C HIS A 9 7.83 5.49 1.78
N PHE A 10 9.15 5.47 1.57
CA PHE A 10 9.74 4.81 0.40
C PHE A 10 9.94 3.31 0.67
N LEU A 11 9.12 2.46 0.03
CA LEU A 11 9.08 1.02 0.24
C LEU A 11 8.99 0.29 -1.10
N SER A 12 9.76 -0.78 -1.25
CA SER A 12 9.74 -1.63 -2.46
C SER A 12 9.88 -0.87 -3.79
N GLY A 13 10.60 0.26 -3.79
CA GLY A 13 10.88 1.07 -4.98
C GLY A 13 9.80 2.10 -5.32
N ARG A 14 8.79 2.34 -4.47
CA ARG A 14 7.84 3.45 -4.61
C ARG A 14 7.71 4.25 -3.32
N GLU A 15 7.29 5.50 -3.46
CA GLU A 15 6.84 6.33 -2.35
C GLU A 15 5.37 6.01 -2.05
N PHE A 16 5.02 5.99 -0.76
CA PHE A 16 3.64 5.95 -0.29
C PHE A 16 3.31 7.29 0.36
N THR A 17 2.25 7.90 -0.13
CA THR A 17 1.64 9.10 0.41
C THR A 17 0.74 8.76 1.60
N ALA A 18 0.40 9.77 2.40
CA ALA A 18 -0.55 9.60 3.49
C ALA A 18 -1.93 9.17 2.98
N GLN A 19 -2.37 9.69 1.84
CA GLN A 19 -3.66 9.33 1.23
C GLN A 19 -3.68 7.87 0.81
N GLU A 20 -2.64 7.39 0.11
CA GLU A 20 -2.59 5.96 -0.27
C GLU A 20 -2.58 5.03 0.94
N ILE A 21 -1.96 5.42 2.05
CA ILE A 21 -2.01 4.63 3.29
C ILE A 21 -3.44 4.60 3.85
N GLN A 22 -4.15 5.73 3.84
CA GLN A 22 -5.56 5.77 4.25
C GLN A 22 -6.44 4.90 3.34
N ASP A 23 -6.25 4.98 2.03
CA ASP A 23 -7.03 4.17 1.07
C ASP A 23 -6.78 2.66 1.26
N ILE A 24 -5.55 2.26 1.62
CA ILE A 24 -5.22 0.87 1.96
C ILE A 24 -5.95 0.46 3.25
N GLN A 25 -5.95 1.29 4.29
CA GLN A 25 -6.67 1.02 5.54
C GLN A 25 -8.17 0.82 5.30
N GLU A 26 -8.79 1.72 4.54
CA GLU A 26 -10.21 1.61 4.17
C GLU A 26 -10.50 0.31 3.41
N THR A 27 -9.61 -0.10 2.51
CA THR A 27 -9.74 -1.37 1.79
C THR A 27 -9.66 -2.58 2.73
N ILE A 28 -8.76 -2.55 3.71
CA ILE A 28 -8.61 -3.61 4.73
C ILE A 28 -9.90 -3.72 5.56
N ASP A 29 -10.41 -2.58 6.02
CA ASP A 29 -11.55 -2.52 6.94
C ASP A 29 -12.87 -2.91 6.28
N TRP A 30 -13.07 -2.56 5.00
CA TRP A 30 -14.37 -2.72 4.34
C TRP A 30 -14.50 -3.96 3.47
N CYS A 31 -13.42 -4.44 2.86
CA CYS A 31 -13.56 -5.47 1.83
C CYS A 31 -13.59 -6.90 2.39
N GLY A 32 -13.16 -7.14 3.63
CA GLY A 32 -13.20 -8.48 4.26
C GLY A 32 -12.46 -9.56 3.46
N LEU A 33 -11.47 -9.16 2.66
CA LEU A 33 -10.76 -10.02 1.72
C LEU A 33 -9.75 -10.90 2.44
N ASN A 34 -9.48 -12.08 1.87
CA ASN A 34 -8.32 -12.84 2.31
C ASN A 34 -7.02 -12.12 1.89
N TRP A 35 -5.90 -12.44 2.54
CA TRP A 35 -4.62 -11.75 2.30
C TRP A 35 -4.19 -11.71 0.82
N HIS A 36 -4.42 -12.78 0.07
CA HIS A 36 -4.02 -12.85 -1.34
C HIS A 36 -4.89 -11.95 -2.23
N GLU A 37 -6.21 -11.93 -1.98
CA GLU A 37 -7.14 -11.02 -2.66
C GLU A 37 -6.83 -9.57 -2.31
N LEU A 38 -6.63 -9.26 -1.03
CA LEU A 38 -6.29 -7.92 -0.55
C LEU A 38 -5.05 -7.37 -1.26
N VAL A 39 -3.95 -8.13 -1.31
CA VAL A 39 -2.71 -7.68 -1.97
C VAL A 39 -2.94 -7.38 -3.46
N GLN A 40 -3.76 -8.18 -4.15
CA GLN A 40 -4.09 -7.92 -5.55
C GLN A 40 -4.94 -6.66 -5.71
N THR A 41 -5.97 -6.48 -4.88
CA THR A 41 -6.82 -5.28 -4.87
C THR A 41 -6.00 -4.03 -4.58
N ILE A 42 -5.05 -4.07 -3.63
CA ILE A 42 -4.15 -2.94 -3.38
C ILE A 42 -3.20 -2.69 -4.56
N CYS A 43 -2.67 -3.75 -5.20
CA CYS A 43 -1.92 -3.59 -6.44
C CYS A 43 -2.74 -2.91 -7.53
N GLU A 44 -4.03 -3.24 -7.64
CA GLU A 44 -4.95 -2.64 -8.61
C GLU A 44 -5.19 -1.16 -8.31
N HIS A 45 -5.63 -0.82 -7.09
CA HIS A 45 -5.94 0.55 -6.68
C HIS A 45 -4.74 1.50 -6.86
N LEU A 46 -3.54 1.00 -6.62
CA LEU A 46 -2.31 1.77 -6.70
C LEU A 46 -1.63 1.73 -8.09
N ASP A 47 -2.30 1.15 -9.10
CA ASP A 47 -1.76 0.84 -10.44
C ASP A 47 -0.35 0.23 -10.37
N TRP A 48 -0.14 -0.67 -9.41
CA TRP A 48 1.18 -1.17 -9.07
C TRP A 48 1.53 -2.42 -9.87
N VAL A 49 1.73 -2.20 -11.16
CA VAL A 49 1.99 -3.24 -12.16
C VAL A 49 3.44 -3.24 -12.66
N THR A 50 3.87 -4.38 -13.18
CA THR A 50 5.09 -4.53 -13.99
C THR A 50 4.91 -3.85 -15.36
N PRO A 51 6.00 -3.62 -16.12
CA PRO A 51 5.87 -3.12 -17.50
C PRO A 51 4.99 -3.99 -18.41
N ALA A 52 4.83 -5.28 -18.08
CA ALA A 52 3.95 -6.21 -18.79
C ALA A 52 2.50 -6.22 -18.25
N GLY A 53 2.13 -5.28 -17.36
CA GLY A 53 0.78 -5.15 -16.79
C GLY A 53 0.45 -6.13 -15.66
N GLN A 54 1.37 -6.99 -15.25
CA GLN A 54 1.13 -7.93 -14.14
C GLN A 54 1.30 -7.25 -12.79
N TYR A 55 0.42 -7.49 -11.82
CA TYR A 55 0.55 -6.93 -10.46
C TYR A 55 1.88 -7.28 -9.80
N LYS A 56 2.49 -6.29 -9.14
CA LYS A 56 3.73 -6.46 -8.36
C LYS A 56 3.44 -7.04 -6.96
N VAL A 57 2.73 -8.17 -6.90
CA VAL A 57 2.25 -8.84 -5.67
C VAL A 57 3.37 -9.00 -4.63
N THR A 58 4.56 -9.45 -5.04
CA THR A 58 5.70 -9.63 -4.13
C THR A 58 6.19 -8.31 -3.53
N SER A 59 6.28 -7.24 -4.33
CA SER A 59 6.68 -5.92 -3.85
C SER A 59 5.62 -5.30 -2.94
N CYS A 60 4.34 -5.49 -3.30
CA CYS A 60 3.20 -5.02 -2.52
C CYS A 60 3.13 -5.71 -1.16
N THR A 61 3.20 -7.05 -1.12
CA THR A 61 3.26 -7.82 0.13
C THR A 61 4.39 -7.34 1.04
N LYS A 62 5.60 -7.10 0.49
CA LYS A 62 6.73 -6.60 1.28
C LYS A 62 6.45 -5.21 1.86
N ALA A 63 5.85 -4.31 1.08
CA ALA A 63 5.53 -2.96 1.54
C ALA A 63 4.43 -2.98 2.62
N LEU A 64 3.34 -3.71 2.40
CA LEU A 64 2.23 -3.81 3.37
C LEU A 64 2.72 -4.34 4.72
N ARG A 65 3.54 -5.40 4.74
CA ARG A 65 4.14 -5.90 5.99
C ARG A 65 5.01 -4.87 6.71
N VAL A 66 5.73 -4.03 5.97
CA VAL A 66 6.54 -2.97 6.59
C VAL A 66 5.65 -1.85 7.14
N LEU A 67 4.55 -1.51 6.47
CA LEU A 67 3.59 -0.52 6.96
C LEU A 67 2.85 -1.03 8.20
N GLU A 68 2.38 -2.28 8.20
CA GLU A 68 1.80 -2.97 9.37
C GLU A 68 2.77 -2.98 10.55
N ALA A 69 4.04 -3.38 10.33
CA ALA A 69 5.06 -3.37 11.39
C ALA A 69 5.40 -1.96 11.92
N LYS A 70 5.07 -0.90 11.16
CA LYS A 70 5.19 0.50 11.59
C LYS A 70 3.93 1.01 12.32
N GLY A 71 2.88 0.19 12.43
CA GLY A 71 1.58 0.58 12.98
C GLY A 71 0.81 1.53 12.06
N LEU A 72 1.03 1.44 10.75
CA LEU A 72 0.37 2.26 9.74
C LEU A 72 -0.75 1.54 9.00
N LEU A 73 -0.85 0.22 9.11
CA LEU A 73 -1.97 -0.61 8.64
C LEU A 73 -2.56 -1.37 9.81
#